data_AF-A0A931FAQ5-F1
#
_entry.id   AF-A0A931FAQ5-F1
#
_cell.length_a   1.000
_cell.length_b   1.000
_cell.length_c   1.000
_cell.angle_alpha   90.00
_cell.angle_beta   90.00
_cell.angle_gamma   90.00
#
_symmetry.space_group_name_H-M   'P 1'
#
loop_
_entity.id
_entity.type
_entity.pdbx_description
1 polymer ?
#
loop_
_entity_poly.entity_id
_entity_poly.type
_entity_poly.pdbx_seq_one_letter_code
_entity_poly.pdbx_strand_id
1 'polypeptide(L)'
;MIELVGQLFYLIIILFILSFSREFGRFLILLYLKVPGSKIKLNPFQFPHYIELYNGEKWIKSTEEDFLAAYYRYEPARRGGFALYSFPWVFESLVLFISYIFINTMVSTDLASYLIILSLIFTGAIFIYQLIIFWRTEEYRGDFIVLYVLSPAAGVASVALYYIFRLILLVF
;
A
#
# COMPACT_ATOMS: atom_id res chain seq x y z
N MET A 1 2.94 9.86 -31.23
CA MET A 1 4.10 9.18 -30.58
C MET A 1 4.59 9.96 -29.37
N ILE A 2 4.88 11.26 -29.48
CA ILE A 2 5.30 12.12 -28.35
C ILE A 2 4.22 12.19 -27.24
N GLU A 3 2.95 12.32 -27.62
CA GLU A 3 1.82 12.33 -26.65
C GLU A 3 1.68 11.01 -25.88
N LEU A 4 1.83 9.87 -26.58
CA LEU A 4 1.78 8.54 -25.95
C LEU A 4 2.92 8.36 -24.94
N VAL A 5 4.14 8.79 -25.28
CA VAL A 5 5.31 8.74 -24.38
C VAL A 5 5.07 9.63 -23.16
N GLY A 6 4.50 10.83 -23.35
CA GLY A 6 4.14 11.73 -22.25
C GLY A 6 3.09 11.14 -21.31
N GLN A 7 2.04 10.52 -21.86
CA GLN A 7 0.99 9.86 -21.09
C GLN A 7 1.54 8.66 -20.28
N LEU A 8 2.38 7.83 -20.90
CA LEU A 8 3.04 6.72 -20.21
C LEU A 8 3.94 7.21 -19.07
N PHE A 9 4.74 8.25 -19.32
CA PHE A 9 5.60 8.84 -18.30
C PHE A 9 4.78 9.39 -17.11
N TYR A 10 3.67 10.06 -17.40
CA TYR A 10 2.76 10.58 -16.40
C TYR A 10 2.13 9.47 -15.54
N LEU A 11 1.69 8.37 -16.16
CA LEU A 11 1.18 7.20 -15.46
C LEU A 11 2.24 6.55 -14.56
N ILE A 12 3.47 6.42 -15.03
CA ILE A 12 4.59 5.88 -14.23
C ILE A 12 4.84 6.75 -13.00
N ILE A 13 4.85 8.08 -13.15
CA ILE A 13 5.00 9.00 -12.02
C ILE A 13 3.88 8.80 -11.00
N ILE A 14 2.63 8.70 -11.44
CA ILE A 14 1.51 8.51 -10.52
C ILE A 14 1.61 7.17 -9.80
N LEU A 15 1.97 6.09 -10.49
CA LEU A 15 2.18 4.79 -9.85
C LEU A 15 3.29 4.85 -8.79
N PHE A 16 4.35 5.63 -9.05
CA PHE A 16 5.41 5.89 -8.08
C PHE A 16 4.88 6.68 -6.87
N ILE A 17 4.08 7.72 -7.10
CA ILE A 17 3.41 8.49 -6.05
C ILE A 17 2.47 7.61 -5.22
N LEU A 18 1.72 6.70 -5.85
CA LEU A 18 0.82 5.77 -5.16
C LEU A 18 1.60 4.82 -4.27
N SER A 19 2.67 4.21 -4.80
CA SER A 19 3.56 3.35 -4.01
C SER A 19 4.17 4.09 -2.83
N PHE A 20 4.66 5.32 -3.04
CA PHE A 20 5.18 6.16 -1.96
C PHE A 20 4.10 6.51 -0.94
N SER A 21 2.89 6.85 -1.40
CA SER A 21 1.77 7.23 -0.53
C SER A 21 1.35 6.10 0.41
N ARG A 22 1.41 4.83 -0.05
CA ARG A 22 1.15 3.66 0.81
C ARG A 22 2.10 3.64 2.01
N GLU A 23 3.40 3.73 1.74
CA GLU A 23 4.41 3.70 2.80
C GLU A 23 4.39 4.98 3.66
N PHE A 24 4.04 6.12 3.08
CA PHE A 24 3.78 7.35 3.84
C PHE A 24 2.56 7.20 4.76
N GLY A 25 1.48 6.59 4.29
CA GLY A 25 0.33 6.22 5.12
C GLY A 25 0.72 5.30 6.28
N ARG A 26 1.61 4.34 6.02
CA ARG A 26 2.18 3.48 7.07
C ARG A 26 3.01 4.25 8.10
N PHE A 27 3.80 5.21 7.65
CA PHE A 27 4.52 6.12 8.53
C PHE A 27 3.56 6.92 9.44
N LEU A 28 2.48 7.48 8.87
CA LEU A 28 1.47 8.23 9.62
C LEU A 28 0.77 7.38 10.68
N ILE A 29 0.34 6.16 10.32
CA ILE A 29 -0.33 5.28 11.30
C ILE A 29 0.63 4.81 12.39
N LEU A 30 1.92 4.60 12.11
CA LEU A 30 2.90 4.28 13.14
C LEU A 30 3.07 5.42 14.15
N LEU A 31 3.11 6.67 13.68
CA LEU A 31 3.14 7.84 14.57
C LEU A 31 1.86 7.93 15.41
N TYR A 32 0.69 7.71 14.80
CA TYR A 32 -0.59 7.67 15.51
C TYR A 32 -0.62 6.55 16.57
N LEU A 33 -0.04 5.40 16.26
CA LEU A 33 0.14 4.25 17.16
C LEU A 33 1.29 4.44 18.16
N LYS A 34 1.80 5.68 18.32
CA LYS A 34 2.81 6.10 19.31
C LYS A 34 4.18 5.46 19.14
N VAL A 35 4.51 4.95 17.96
CA VAL A 35 5.89 4.56 17.65
C VAL A 35 6.74 5.84 17.53
N PRO A 36 7.87 5.95 18.25
CA PRO A 36 8.71 7.14 18.18
C PRO A 36 9.22 7.36 16.75
N GLY A 37 9.12 8.59 16.23
CA GLY A 37 9.57 8.92 14.87
C GLY A 37 11.05 8.60 14.62
N SER A 38 11.90 8.68 15.64
CA SER A 38 13.33 8.30 15.56
C SER A 38 13.56 6.79 15.38
N LYS A 39 12.51 5.98 15.51
CA LYS A 39 12.54 4.52 15.33
C LYS A 39 11.90 4.09 14.01
N ILE A 40 11.46 5.04 13.18
CA ILE A 40 10.86 4.80 11.87
C ILE A 40 11.74 5.46 10.81
N LYS A 41 12.05 4.75 9.73
CA LYS A 41 12.84 5.28 8.61
C LYS A 41 12.10 5.04 7.31
N LEU A 42 11.69 6.11 6.65
CA LEU A 42 11.13 6.08 5.30
C LEU A 42 12.28 6.24 4.31
N ASN A 43 12.45 5.32 3.36
CA ASN A 43 13.46 5.46 2.32
C ASN A 43 12.81 5.80 0.96
N PRO A 44 12.76 7.08 0.56
CA PRO A 44 12.09 7.50 -0.67
C PRO A 44 12.87 7.15 -1.94
N PHE A 45 14.13 6.71 -1.82
CA PHE A 45 15.02 6.49 -2.97
C PHE A 45 15.16 5.01 -3.37
N GLN A 46 14.44 4.10 -2.70
CA GLN A 46 14.45 2.68 -3.01
C GLN A 46 13.10 2.25 -3.56
N PHE A 47 13.11 1.51 -4.67
CA PHE A 47 11.91 0.98 -5.31
C PHE A 47 11.94 -0.56 -5.32
N PRO A 48 10.85 -1.26 -4.92
CA PRO A 48 9.62 -0.70 -4.35
C PRO A 48 9.90 0.02 -3.01
N HIS A 49 9.14 1.08 -2.73
CA HIS A 49 9.28 1.83 -1.48
C HIS A 49 8.97 0.94 -0.29
N TYR A 50 9.68 1.17 0.80
CA TYR A 50 9.41 0.55 2.09
C TYR A 50 9.79 1.49 3.22
N ILE A 51 9.14 1.29 4.36
CA ILE A 51 9.63 1.81 5.64
C ILE A 51 10.42 0.75 6.39
N GLU A 52 11.30 1.22 7.26
CA GLU A 52 12.03 0.39 8.21
C GLU A 52 11.62 0.78 9.63
N LEU A 53 11.50 -0.23 10.49
CA LEU A 53 11.25 -0.06 11.91
C LEU A 53 12.44 -0.60 12.69
N TYR A 54 12.97 0.19 13.61
CA TYR A 54 14.05 -0.27 14.47
C TYR A 54 13.50 -1.20 15.54
N ASN A 55 14.02 -2.42 15.65
CA ASN A 55 13.54 -3.38 16.65
C ASN A 55 14.29 -3.30 17.99
N GLY A 56 15.36 -2.50 18.11
CA GLY A 56 16.25 -2.47 19.27
C GLY A 56 17.68 -2.90 18.95
N GLU A 57 17.87 -3.62 17.84
CA GLU A 57 19.15 -4.15 17.38
C GLU A 57 19.42 -3.75 15.93
N LYS A 58 18.45 -3.98 15.05
CA LYS A 58 18.52 -3.71 13.61
C LYS A 58 17.25 -3.02 13.09
N TRP A 59 17.37 -2.48 11.88
CA TRP A 59 16.25 -1.96 11.10
C TRP A 59 15.58 -3.12 10.34
N ILE A 60 14.27 -3.25 10.48
CA ILE A 60 13.45 -4.29 9.82
C ILE A 60 12.57 -3.63 8.78
N LYS A 61 12.59 -4.10 7.53
CA LYS A 61 11.78 -3.53 6.44
C LYS A 61 10.31 -3.96 6.54
N SER A 62 9.38 -3.14 6.06
CA SER A 62 7.94 -3.46 5.99
C SER A 62 7.62 -4.67 5.10
N THR A 63 8.55 -5.09 4.26
CA THR A 63 8.46 -6.29 3.42
C THR A 63 8.91 -7.58 4.11
N GLU A 64 9.56 -7.47 5.27
CA GLU A 64 10.02 -8.63 6.05
C GLU A 64 8.92 -9.14 6.97
N GLU A 65 8.90 -10.46 7.20
CA GLU A 65 7.94 -11.12 8.09
C GLU A 65 8.04 -10.63 9.54
N ASP A 66 9.26 -10.34 9.99
CA ASP A 66 9.54 -9.86 11.34
C ASP A 66 9.01 -8.43 11.61
N PHE A 67 8.50 -7.73 10.60
CA PHE A 67 8.09 -6.33 10.73
C PHE A 67 6.96 -6.14 11.75
N LEU A 68 5.94 -7.01 11.73
CA LEU A 68 4.84 -6.95 12.70
C LEU A 68 5.33 -7.24 14.12
N ALA A 69 6.28 -8.18 14.26
CA ALA A 69 6.90 -8.48 15.55
C ALA A 69 7.74 -7.30 16.07
N ALA A 70 8.45 -6.60 15.18
CA ALA A 70 9.16 -5.38 15.53
C ALA A 70 8.19 -4.28 15.99
N TYR A 71 7.01 -4.15 15.36
CA TYR A 71 5.96 -3.23 15.80
C TYR A 71 5.43 -3.56 17.20
N TYR A 72 5.14 -4.83 17.48
CA TYR A 72 4.62 -5.24 18.78
C TYR A 72 5.58 -5.02 19.97
N ARG A 73 6.86 -4.73 19.73
CA ARG A 73 7.76 -4.23 20.78
C ARG A 73 7.35 -2.86 21.30
N TYR A 74 6.77 -2.01 20.45
CA TYR A 74 6.27 -0.68 20.81
C TYR A 74 4.81 -0.72 21.29
N GLU A 75 4.04 -1.74 20.88
CA GLU A 75 2.65 -1.92 21.28
C GLU A 75 2.39 -3.35 21.80
N PRO A 76 2.74 -3.66 23.07
CA PRO A 76 2.61 -5.02 23.62
C PRO A 76 1.18 -5.55 23.67
N ALA A 77 0.18 -4.66 23.66
CA ALA A 77 -1.24 -5.01 23.66
C ALA A 77 -1.73 -5.57 22.31
N ARG A 78 -0.93 -5.43 21.24
CA ARG A 78 -1.17 -5.97 19.89
C ARG A 78 -2.52 -5.57 19.25
N ARG A 79 -3.05 -4.39 19.59
CA ARG A 79 -4.36 -3.94 19.09
C ARG A 79 -4.24 -3.16 17.78
N GLY A 80 -3.10 -2.54 17.52
CA GLY A 80 -2.86 -1.69 16.35
C GLY A 80 -2.42 -2.44 15.10
N GLY A 81 -2.15 -3.75 15.18
CA GLY A 81 -1.65 -4.55 14.06
C GLY A 81 -2.57 -4.49 12.83
N PHE A 82 -3.89 -4.56 13.01
CA PHE A 82 -4.83 -4.45 11.89
C PHE A 82 -4.79 -3.06 11.23
N ALA A 83 -4.75 -1.99 12.04
CA ALA A 83 -4.70 -0.62 11.53
C ALA A 83 -3.38 -0.34 10.79
N LEU A 84 -2.26 -0.85 11.31
CA LEU A 84 -0.93 -0.72 10.71
C LEU A 84 -0.90 -1.23 9.27
N TYR A 85 -1.63 -2.30 8.98
CA TYR A 85 -1.64 -2.95 7.68
C TYR A 85 -2.82 -2.55 6.79
N SER A 86 -3.95 -2.08 7.34
CA SER A 86 -5.11 -1.63 6.54
C SER A 86 -5.07 -0.15 6.19
N PHE A 87 -4.59 0.72 7.08
CA PHE A 87 -4.54 2.17 6.85
C PHE A 87 -3.70 2.59 5.62
N PRO A 88 -2.53 1.99 5.34
CA PRO A 88 -1.75 2.30 4.13
C PRO A 88 -2.56 2.22 2.83
N TRP A 89 -3.45 1.23 2.73
CA TRP A 89 -4.30 1.00 1.56
C TRP A 89 -5.43 2.03 1.44
N VAL A 90 -6.00 2.42 2.59
CA VAL A 90 -7.00 3.49 2.65
C VAL A 90 -6.37 4.81 2.21
N PHE A 91 -5.17 5.11 2.72
CA PHE A 91 -4.45 6.33 2.37
C PHE A 91 -4.05 6.39 0.90
N GLU A 92 -3.50 5.30 0.35
CA GLU A 92 -3.22 5.21 -1.09
C GLU A 92 -4.48 5.34 -1.94
N SER A 93 -5.60 4.74 -1.53
CA SER A 93 -6.87 4.85 -2.26
C SER A 93 -7.41 6.27 -2.27
N LEU A 94 -7.21 7.03 -1.18
CA LEU A 94 -7.50 8.46 -1.13
C LEU A 94 -6.62 9.26 -2.11
N VAL A 95 -5.31 8.97 -2.17
CA VAL A 95 -4.42 9.62 -3.14
C VAL A 95 -4.82 9.28 -4.57
N LEU A 96 -5.15 8.01 -4.86
CA LEU A 96 -5.67 7.58 -6.15
C LEU A 96 -6.94 8.35 -6.53
N PHE A 97 -7.87 8.52 -5.59
CA PHE A 97 -9.11 9.27 -5.82
C PHE A 97 -8.86 10.71 -6.24
N ILE A 98 -7.97 11.39 -5.50
CA ILE A 98 -7.61 12.79 -5.77
C ILE A 98 -6.91 12.89 -7.13
N SER A 99 -5.96 11.99 -7.42
CA SER A 99 -5.31 11.92 -8.73
C SER A 99 -6.30 11.65 -9.85
N TYR A 100 -7.26 10.73 -9.64
CA TYR A 100 -8.30 10.42 -10.60
C TYR A 100 -9.13 11.65 -10.95
N ILE A 101 -9.71 12.34 -9.94
CA ILE A 101 -10.51 13.54 -10.15
C ILE A 101 -9.69 14.60 -10.89
N PHE A 102 -8.45 14.85 -10.46
CA PHE A 102 -7.58 15.84 -11.10
C PHE A 102 -7.35 15.53 -12.58
N ILE A 103 -7.00 14.28 -12.91
CA ILE A 103 -6.72 13.88 -14.29
C ILE A 103 -7.99 13.91 -15.14
N ASN A 104 -9.10 13.40 -14.60
CA ASN A 104 -10.38 13.35 -15.30
C ASN A 104 -10.90 14.75 -15.65
N THR A 105 -10.68 15.73 -14.76
CA THR A 105 -11.18 17.10 -14.92
C THR A 105 -10.22 18.03 -15.68
N MET A 106 -8.90 17.86 -15.49
CA MET A 106 -7.90 18.82 -15.99
C MET A 106 -7.05 18.30 -17.15
N VAL A 107 -7.04 16.98 -17.40
CA VAL A 107 -6.10 16.36 -18.35
C VAL A 107 -6.83 15.54 -19.42
N SER A 108 -7.41 14.40 -19.07
CA SER A 108 -8.11 13.48 -19.99
C SER A 108 -8.83 12.38 -19.23
N THR A 109 -10.08 12.11 -19.62
CA THR A 109 -10.92 11.00 -19.15
C THR A 109 -10.29 9.63 -19.42
N ASP A 110 -9.68 9.47 -20.60
CA ASP A 110 -9.02 8.22 -21.00
C ASP A 110 -7.82 7.93 -20.11
N LEU A 111 -7.01 8.96 -19.83
CA LEU A 111 -5.83 8.82 -18.96
C LEU A 111 -6.23 8.48 -17.52
N ALA A 112 -7.32 9.09 -17.03
CA ALA A 112 -7.87 8.77 -15.72
C ALA A 112 -8.34 7.31 -15.66
N SER A 113 -9.02 6.83 -16.70
CA SER A 113 -9.45 5.43 -16.82
C SER A 113 -8.26 4.47 -16.88
N TYR A 114 -7.22 4.79 -17.65
CA TYR A 114 -5.99 3.99 -17.69
C TYR A 114 -5.27 3.92 -16.35
N LEU A 115 -5.26 5.01 -15.58
CA LEU A 115 -4.71 5.01 -14.22
C LEU A 115 -5.45 3.99 -13.33
N ILE A 116 -6.77 3.95 -13.38
CA ILE A 116 -7.58 3.00 -12.60
C ILE A 116 -7.32 1.56 -13.06
N ILE A 117 -7.32 1.31 -14.37
CA ILE A 117 -7.05 -0.02 -14.95
C ILE A 117 -5.66 -0.52 -14.53
N LEU A 118 -4.63 0.33 -14.66
CA LEU A 118 -3.27 -0.02 -14.24
C LEU A 118 -3.21 -0.28 -12.74
N SER A 119 -3.84 0.56 -11.91
CA SER A 119 -3.89 0.35 -10.45
C SER A 119 -4.54 -0.99 -10.07
N LEU A 120 -5.61 -1.38 -10.78
CA LEU A 120 -6.26 -2.69 -10.64
C LEU A 120 -5.33 -3.83 -11.00
N ILE A 121 -4.66 -3.76 -12.16
CA ILE A 121 -3.72 -4.79 -12.63
C ILE A 121 -2.55 -4.94 -11.66
N PHE A 122 -1.92 -3.82 -11.26
CA PHE A 122 -0.79 -3.84 -10.34
C PHE A 122 -1.18 -4.40 -8.98
N THR A 123 -2.32 -3.98 -8.43
CA THR A 123 -2.77 -4.53 -7.15
C THR A 123 -3.12 -6.01 -7.26
N GLY A 124 -3.78 -6.42 -8.34
CA GLY A 124 -4.06 -7.83 -8.64
C GLY A 124 -2.80 -8.68 -8.71
N ALA A 125 -1.79 -8.21 -9.43
CA ALA A 125 -0.51 -8.89 -9.53
C ALA A 125 0.16 -9.02 -8.15
N ILE A 126 0.19 -7.94 -7.35
CA ILE A 126 0.77 -7.96 -6.00
C ILE A 126 0.01 -8.94 -5.09
N PHE A 127 -1.31 -8.93 -5.13
CA PHE A 127 -2.16 -9.83 -4.35
C PHE A 127 -1.91 -11.29 -4.69
N ILE A 128 -1.94 -11.63 -5.98
CA ILE A 128 -1.67 -12.99 -6.48
C ILE A 128 -0.25 -13.41 -6.09
N TYR A 129 0.73 -12.53 -6.26
CA TYR A 129 2.11 -12.79 -5.87
C TYR A 129 2.23 -13.11 -4.36
N GLN A 130 1.63 -12.29 -3.49
CA GLN A 130 1.64 -12.52 -2.04
C GLN A 130 0.97 -13.84 -1.67
N LEU A 131 -0.13 -14.18 -2.32
CA LEU A 131 -0.86 -15.45 -2.10
C LEU A 131 -0.01 -16.66 -2.50
N ILE A 132 0.64 -16.60 -3.66
CA ILE A 132 1.53 -17.68 -4.14
C ILE A 132 2.71 -17.86 -3.18
N ILE A 133 3.35 -16.77 -2.74
CA ILE A 133 4.46 -16.85 -1.80
C ILE A 133 3.99 -17.48 -0.49
N PHE A 134 2.89 -16.98 0.08
CA PHE A 134 2.33 -17.53 1.32
C PHE A 134 2.04 -19.02 1.22
N TRP A 135 1.41 -19.48 0.13
CA TRP A 135 1.14 -20.91 -0.07
C TRP A 135 2.40 -21.77 -0.24
N ARG A 136 3.53 -21.20 -0.66
CA ARG A 136 4.78 -21.93 -0.88
C ARG A 136 5.72 -21.93 0.32
N THR A 137 5.74 -20.84 1.08
CA THR A 137 6.73 -20.62 2.15
C THR A 137 6.13 -20.57 3.54
N GLU A 138 4.81 -20.47 3.66
CA GLU A 138 4.07 -20.21 4.92
C GLU A 138 4.48 -18.89 5.61
N GLU A 139 5.29 -18.06 4.95
CA GLU A 139 5.76 -16.78 5.50
C GLU A 139 4.64 -15.74 5.47
N TYR A 140 4.42 -15.05 6.59
CA TYR A 140 3.40 -14.00 6.71
C TYR A 140 3.90 -12.66 6.16
N ARG A 141 4.13 -12.61 4.84
CA ARG A 141 4.64 -11.42 4.14
C ARG A 141 3.57 -10.72 3.31
N GLY A 142 3.62 -9.40 3.35
CA GLY A 142 2.72 -8.54 2.59
C GLY A 142 1.41 -8.25 3.31
N ASP A 143 0.85 -7.09 3.01
CA ASP A 143 -0.24 -6.54 3.82
C ASP A 143 -1.49 -7.39 3.81
N PHE A 144 -1.84 -7.99 2.68
CA PHE A 144 -3.04 -8.82 2.60
C PHE A 144 -2.92 -10.07 3.47
N ILE A 145 -1.80 -10.77 3.38
CA ILE A 145 -1.57 -12.01 4.13
C ILE A 145 -1.57 -11.71 5.63
N VAL A 146 -0.91 -10.63 6.05
CA VAL A 146 -0.92 -10.22 7.46
C VAL A 146 -2.34 -9.84 7.92
N LEU A 147 -3.11 -9.08 7.12
CA LEU A 147 -4.50 -8.76 7.46
C LEU A 147 -5.39 -10.00 7.55
N TYR A 148 -5.22 -10.96 6.64
CA TYR A 148 -5.95 -12.22 6.64
C TYR A 148 -5.64 -13.06 7.88
N VAL A 149 -4.36 -13.15 8.28
CA VAL A 149 -3.93 -13.87 9.48
C VAL A 149 -4.45 -13.20 10.76
N LEU A 150 -4.47 -11.87 10.81
CA LEU A 150 -5.01 -11.13 11.96
C LEU A 150 -6.54 -11.25 12.06
N SER A 151 -7.26 -11.19 10.93
CA SER A 151 -8.71 -11.35 10.86
C SER A 151 -9.13 -11.74 9.43
N PRO A 152 -9.45 -13.02 9.16
CA PRO A 152 -9.78 -13.49 7.81
C PRO A 152 -10.92 -12.72 7.17
N ALA A 153 -12.01 -12.50 7.93
CA ALA A 153 -13.18 -11.77 7.45
C ALA A 153 -12.83 -10.32 7.08
N ALA A 154 -12.06 -9.63 7.92
CA ALA A 154 -11.69 -8.24 7.68
C ALA A 154 -10.63 -8.10 6.58
N GLY A 155 -9.69 -9.05 6.46
CA GLY A 155 -8.72 -9.09 5.37
C GLY A 155 -9.39 -9.28 4.01
N VAL A 156 -10.30 -10.25 3.89
CA VAL A 156 -11.10 -10.48 2.68
C VAL A 156 -11.96 -9.26 2.34
N ALA A 157 -12.66 -8.70 3.34
CA ALA A 157 -13.47 -7.50 3.15
C ALA A 157 -12.64 -6.30 2.69
N SER A 158 -11.43 -6.11 3.24
CA SER A 158 -10.55 -4.99 2.86
C SER A 158 -10.13 -5.08 1.40
N VAL A 159 -9.78 -6.27 0.92
CA VAL A 159 -9.46 -6.50 -0.50
C VAL A 159 -10.68 -6.27 -1.38
N ALA A 160 -11.83 -6.84 -1.01
CA ALA A 160 -13.07 -6.67 -1.76
C ALA A 160 -13.44 -5.18 -1.88
N LEU A 161 -13.40 -4.43 -0.78
CA LEU A 161 -13.66 -2.99 -0.76
C LEU A 161 -12.67 -2.22 -1.63
N TYR A 162 -11.38 -2.60 -1.61
CA TYR A 162 -10.35 -1.95 -2.41
C TYR A 162 -10.58 -2.14 -3.93
N TYR A 163 -11.04 -3.32 -4.36
CA TYR A 163 -11.43 -3.57 -5.75
C TYR A 163 -12.73 -2.88 -6.13
N ILE A 164 -13.77 -2.98 -5.29
CA ILE A 164 -15.07 -2.33 -5.51
C ILE A 164 -14.87 -0.83 -5.69
N PHE A 165 -14.05 -0.20 -4.82
CA PHE A 165 -13.73 1.22 -4.92
C PHE A 165 -13.15 1.60 -6.29
N ARG A 166 -12.18 0.84 -6.80
CA ARG A 166 -11.58 1.08 -8.13
C ARG A 166 -12.55 0.83 -9.27
N LEU A 167 -13.39 -0.20 -9.17
CA LEU A 167 -14.42 -0.46 -10.17
C LEU A 167 -15.45 0.67 -10.22
N ILE A 168 -15.81 1.26 -9.07
CA ILE A 168 -16.64 2.46 -9.03
C ILE A 168 -15.95 3.60 -9.78
N LEU A 169 -14.67 3.88 -9.49
CA LEU A 169 -13.93 4.93 -10.21
C LEU A 169 -13.77 4.69 -11.71
N LEU A 170 -13.84 3.43 -12.16
CA LEU A 170 -13.76 3.12 -13.60
C LEU A 170 -15.08 3.39 -14.33
N VAL A 171 -16.20 3.38 -13.62
CA VAL A 171 -17.55 3.54 -14.18
C VAL A 171 -17.98 5.01 -14.25
N PHE A 172 -17.41 5.88 -13.42
CA PHE A 172 -17.77 7.30 -13.28
C PHE A 172 -16.64 8.23 -13.67
#